data_AF-A0A2R4M350-F1
#
_entry.id   AF-A0A2R4M350-F1
#
_cell.length_a   1.000
_cell.length_b   1.000
_cell.length_c   1.000
_cell.angle_alpha   90.00
_cell.angle_beta   90.00
_cell.angle_gamma   90.00
#
_symmetry.space_group_name_H-M   'P 1'
#
loop_
_entity.id
_entity.type
_entity.pdbx_description
1 polymer ?
#
loop_
_entity_poly.entity_id
_entity_poly.type
_entity_poly.pdbx_seq_one_letter_code
_entity_poly.pdbx_strand_id
1 'polypeptide(L)'
;MLGTDYLGLDPIDFMRIVGPETAGSVLVGRCDCGCIGCDDVAAQVKLDDHEVTWLLRGKTYRFEIAAYKSTLGGVASDHAWEDIGRRVERILTERVHADTRWVAEDTRFDWVSTRCSRHQLTYSFTIDGQQITFSTGWDGQTEASAISANNRVLFERFSE
;
A
#
# COMPACT_ATOMS: atom_id res chain seq x y z
N MET A 1 -14.97 -4.90 1.21
CA MET A 1 -14.88 -6.16 1.97
C MET A 1 -14.54 -7.31 1.04
N LEU A 2 -13.51 -8.11 1.36
CA LEU A 2 -13.30 -9.40 0.69
C LEU A 2 -14.39 -10.38 1.12
N GLY A 3 -15.00 -11.07 0.16
CA GLY A 3 -15.94 -12.16 0.46
C GLY A 3 -15.25 -13.32 1.19
N THR A 4 -16.02 -14.26 1.73
CA THR A 4 -15.52 -15.35 2.59
C THR A 4 -14.57 -16.33 1.91
N ASP A 5 -14.61 -16.38 0.57
CA ASP A 5 -13.85 -17.33 -0.25
C ASP A 5 -12.86 -16.63 -1.18
N TYR A 6 -12.68 -15.32 -1.02
CA TYR A 6 -11.80 -14.53 -1.86
C TYR A 6 -10.50 -14.18 -1.13
N LEU A 7 -9.41 -14.41 -1.83
CA LEU A 7 -8.14 -13.75 -1.58
C LEU A 7 -8.06 -12.53 -2.49
N GLY A 8 -7.63 -11.41 -1.94
CA GLY A 8 -7.27 -10.22 -2.71
C GLY A 8 -6.00 -9.63 -2.14
N LEU A 9 -5.35 -8.79 -2.91
CA LEU A 9 -4.26 -7.94 -2.45
C LEU A 9 -4.67 -6.51 -2.75
N ASP A 10 -4.46 -5.57 -1.82
CA ASP A 10 -4.49 -4.16 -2.22
C ASP A 10 -3.28 -3.95 -3.14
N PRO A 11 -3.47 -3.63 -4.43
CA PRO A 11 -2.37 -3.75 -5.37
C PRO A 11 -1.25 -2.71 -5.18
N ILE A 12 -1.46 -1.67 -4.38
CA ILE A 12 -0.38 -0.72 -4.04
C ILE A 12 0.59 -1.32 -3.05
N ASP A 13 0.09 -2.15 -2.12
CA ASP A 13 0.96 -2.88 -1.20
C ASP A 13 1.54 -4.14 -1.85
N PHE A 14 0.97 -4.59 -2.97
CA PHE A 14 1.47 -5.71 -3.76
C PHE A 14 2.98 -5.61 -4.04
N MET A 15 3.46 -4.42 -4.43
CA MET A 15 4.88 -4.22 -4.71
C MET A 15 5.78 -4.36 -3.47
N ARG A 16 5.25 -4.09 -2.26
CA ARG A 16 5.98 -4.34 -1.00
C ARG A 16 6.04 -5.82 -0.64
N ILE A 17 5.13 -6.63 -1.19
CA ILE A 17 4.98 -8.07 -0.92
C ILE A 17 5.81 -8.90 -1.93
N VAL A 18 5.95 -8.44 -3.18
CA VAL A 18 6.63 -9.17 -4.28
C VAL A 18 8.16 -9.26 -4.13
N GLY A 19 8.74 -8.64 -3.09
CA GLY A 19 10.16 -8.81 -2.76
C GLY A 19 10.51 -10.27 -2.42
N PRO A 20 11.79 -10.69 -2.56
CA PRO A 20 12.26 -12.05 -2.26
C PRO A 20 12.05 -12.51 -0.80
N GLU A 21 11.57 -11.63 0.08
CA GLU A 21 11.31 -11.88 1.51
C GLU A 21 9.82 -11.83 1.88
N THR A 22 8.95 -12.42 1.06
CA THR A 22 7.48 -12.37 1.18
C THR A 22 6.88 -13.09 2.42
N ALA A 23 7.64 -13.27 3.50
CA ALA A 23 7.16 -13.94 4.71
C ALA A 23 6.58 -12.92 5.70
N GLY A 24 5.50 -13.30 6.38
CA GLY A 24 4.88 -12.49 7.43
C GLY A 24 3.47 -11.98 7.10
N SER A 25 3.10 -10.85 7.69
CA SER A 25 1.74 -10.31 7.61
C SER A 25 1.55 -9.47 6.35
N VAL A 26 0.60 -9.87 5.50
CA VAL A 26 0.29 -9.23 4.22
C VAL A 26 -1.12 -8.67 4.23
N LEU A 27 -1.29 -7.40 3.86
CA LEU A 27 -2.59 -6.77 3.79
C LEU A 27 -3.36 -7.26 2.56
N VAL A 28 -4.50 -7.92 2.80
CA VAL A 28 -5.35 -8.52 1.76
C VAL A 28 -6.66 -7.77 1.55
N GLY A 29 -7.12 -7.06 2.58
CA GLY A 29 -8.33 -6.26 2.51
C GLY A 29 -8.24 -5.04 3.41
N ARG A 30 -8.95 -4.00 3.02
CA ARG A 30 -9.10 -2.75 3.79
C ARG A 30 -10.57 -2.45 4.02
N CYS A 31 -10.85 -1.65 5.04
CA CYS A 31 -12.13 -0.98 5.19
C CYS A 31 -12.40 -0.02 4.02
N ASP A 32 -13.68 0.26 3.75
CA ASP A 32 -14.11 1.22 2.73
C ASP A 32 -13.83 2.67 3.13
N CYS A 33 -13.56 2.94 4.41
CA CYS A 33 -13.13 4.25 4.89
C CYS A 33 -11.79 4.72 4.28
N GLY A 34 -11.02 3.82 3.66
CA GLY A 34 -9.79 4.17 2.97
C GLY A 34 -8.57 4.38 3.85
N CYS A 35 -8.73 4.38 5.17
CA CYS A 35 -7.63 4.40 6.14
C CYS A 35 -6.99 3.01 6.25
N ILE A 36 -5.67 2.92 6.10
CA ILE A 36 -4.95 1.68 6.37
C ILE A 36 -4.71 1.56 7.88
N GLY A 37 -5.03 0.39 8.42
CA GLY A 37 -5.05 0.07 9.85
C GLY A 37 -6.46 0.05 10.44
N CYS A 38 -7.47 0.50 9.68
CA CYS A 38 -8.87 0.49 10.11
C CYS A 38 -9.59 -0.74 9.55
N ASP A 39 -9.95 -1.68 10.43
CA ASP A 39 -10.58 -2.98 10.06
C ASP A 39 -9.88 -3.68 8.89
N ASP A 40 -8.56 -3.57 8.89
CA ASP A 40 -7.71 -4.18 7.89
C ASP A 40 -7.71 -5.70 8.07
N VAL A 41 -7.74 -6.39 6.94
CA VAL A 41 -7.68 -7.83 6.88
C VAL A 41 -6.30 -8.21 6.37
N ALA A 42 -5.53 -8.90 7.21
CA ALA A 42 -4.23 -9.43 6.84
C ALA A 42 -4.25 -10.97 6.71
N ALA A 43 -3.49 -11.48 5.76
CA ALA A 43 -3.13 -12.89 5.67
C ALA A 43 -1.71 -13.09 6.21
N GLN A 44 -1.47 -14.20 6.89
CA GLN A 44 -0.12 -14.63 7.25
C GLN A 44 0.44 -15.46 6.10
N VAL A 45 1.54 -15.02 5.53
CA VAL A 45 2.22 -15.67 4.41
C VAL A 45 3.48 -16.37 4.90
N LYS A 46 3.64 -17.62 4.52
CA LYS A 46 4.83 -18.42 4.76
C LYS A 46 5.37 -18.94 3.44
N LEU A 47 6.68 -18.90 3.30
CA LEU A 47 7.39 -19.47 2.17
C LEU A 47 8.25 -20.62 2.67
N ASP A 48 8.23 -21.70 1.92
CA ASP A 48 9.25 -22.74 1.97
C ASP A 48 9.85 -22.92 0.57
N ASP A 49 10.69 -23.94 0.37
CA ASP A 49 11.41 -24.15 -0.89
C ASP A 49 10.51 -24.57 -2.07
N HIS A 50 9.25 -24.95 -1.82
CA HIS A 50 8.37 -25.56 -2.80
C HIS A 50 6.96 -24.95 -2.85
N GLU A 51 6.50 -24.35 -1.75
CA GLU A 51 5.15 -23.89 -1.55
C GLU A 51 5.11 -22.50 -0.87
N VAL A 52 4.10 -21.74 -1.23
CA VAL A 52 3.67 -20.54 -0.51
C VAL A 52 2.34 -20.83 0.15
N THR A 53 2.30 -20.70 1.48
CA THR A 53 1.10 -20.88 2.28
C THR A 53 0.57 -19.54 2.77
N TRP A 54 -0.71 -19.27 2.52
CA TRP A 54 -1.44 -18.15 3.07
C TRP A 54 -2.46 -18.64 4.10
N LEU A 55 -2.41 -18.06 5.29
CA LEU A 55 -3.41 -18.27 6.34
C LEU A 55 -4.26 -17.01 6.47
N LEU A 56 -5.54 -17.11 6.14
CA LEU A 56 -6.49 -16.01 6.20
C LEU A 56 -7.77 -16.48 6.87
N ARG A 57 -8.17 -15.85 8.00
CA ARG A 57 -9.42 -16.16 8.72
C ARG A 57 -9.64 -17.66 8.98
N GLY A 58 -8.57 -18.37 9.35
CA GLY A 58 -8.60 -19.81 9.63
C GLY A 58 -8.63 -20.71 8.39
N LYS A 59 -8.62 -20.15 7.18
CA LYS A 59 -8.48 -20.88 5.92
C LYS A 59 -7.02 -20.87 5.46
N THR A 60 -6.59 -22.01 4.93
CA THR A 60 -5.25 -22.20 4.39
C THR A 60 -5.32 -22.31 2.88
N TYR A 61 -4.56 -21.48 2.19
CA TYR A 61 -4.39 -21.50 0.75
C TYR A 61 -2.93 -21.82 0.42
N ARG A 62 -2.73 -22.67 -0.58
CA ARG A 62 -1.41 -23.23 -0.92
C ARG A 62 -1.15 -23.06 -2.40
N PHE A 63 0.06 -22.64 -2.73
CA PHE A 63 0.48 -22.37 -4.10
C PHE A 63 1.87 -22.94 -4.31
N GLU A 64 2.11 -23.57 -5.47
CA GLU A 64 3.47 -23.94 -5.87
C GLU A 64 4.31 -22.66 -6.05
N ILE A 65 5.54 -22.65 -5.53
CA ILE A 65 6.32 -21.43 -5.38
C ILE A 65 6.76 -20.82 -6.72
N ALA A 66 7.09 -21.62 -7.73
CA ALA A 66 7.49 -21.10 -9.03
C ALA A 66 6.30 -20.46 -9.77
N ALA A 67 5.13 -21.10 -9.76
CA ALA A 67 3.89 -20.59 -10.32
C ALA A 67 3.44 -19.31 -9.60
N TYR A 68 3.56 -19.28 -8.27
CA TYR A 68 3.26 -18.10 -7.46
C TYR A 68 4.18 -16.92 -7.86
N LYS A 69 5.50 -17.12 -7.85
CA LYS A 69 6.48 -16.07 -8.23
C LYS A 69 6.28 -15.59 -9.67
N SER A 70 6.02 -16.51 -10.61
CA SER A 70 5.77 -16.14 -12.01
C SER A 70 4.50 -15.30 -12.16
N THR A 71 3.44 -15.65 -11.42
CA THR A 71 2.18 -14.88 -11.44
C THR A 71 2.39 -13.50 -10.86
N LEU A 72 3.14 -13.40 -9.75
CA LEU A 72 3.47 -12.12 -9.13
C LEU A 72 4.21 -11.17 -10.07
N GLY A 73 5.20 -11.68 -10.81
CA GLY A 73 5.97 -10.87 -11.77
C GLY A 73 5.10 -10.29 -12.88
N GLY A 74 4.08 -11.02 -13.35
CA GLY A 74 3.14 -10.53 -14.36
C GLY A 74 2.22 -9.43 -13.84
N VAL A 75 1.62 -9.66 -12.66
CA VAL A 75 0.63 -8.74 -12.06
C VAL A 75 1.26 -7.44 -11.59
N ALA A 76 2.54 -7.44 -11.21
CA ALA A 76 3.26 -6.24 -10.78
C ALA A 76 3.27 -5.11 -11.82
N SER A 77 3.13 -5.45 -13.10
CA SER A 77 3.12 -4.49 -14.22
C SER A 77 1.73 -4.21 -14.79
N ASP A 78 0.69 -4.87 -14.27
CA ASP A 78 -0.68 -4.64 -14.69
C ASP A 78 -1.32 -3.50 -13.89
N HIS A 79 -1.53 -2.38 -14.56
CA HIS A 79 -2.17 -1.19 -14.00
C HIS A 79 -3.56 -0.93 -14.60
N ALA A 80 -4.13 -1.88 -15.35
CA ALA A 80 -5.42 -1.69 -16.02
C ALA A 80 -6.60 -1.54 -15.04
N TRP A 81 -6.44 -2.02 -13.81
CA TRP A 81 -7.43 -1.92 -12.73
C TRP A 81 -7.40 -0.56 -11.99
N GLU A 82 -6.40 0.30 -12.25
CA GLU A 82 -6.24 1.57 -11.56
C GLU A 82 -7.21 2.63 -12.09
N ASP A 83 -8.15 3.04 -11.25
CA ASP A 83 -8.76 4.37 -11.40
C ASP A 83 -7.73 5.48 -11.09
N ILE A 84 -8.13 6.74 -11.29
CA ILE A 84 -7.25 7.89 -11.07
C ILE A 84 -6.73 7.97 -9.62
N GLY A 85 -7.56 7.66 -8.63
CA GLY A 85 -7.16 7.69 -7.22
C GLY A 85 -6.12 6.62 -6.93
N ARG A 86 -6.34 5.41 -7.44
CA ARG A 86 -5.41 4.28 -7.31
C ARG A 86 -4.08 4.54 -7.97
N ARG A 87 -4.08 5.13 -9.16
CA ARG A 87 -2.85 5.53 -9.83
C ARG A 87 -2.08 6.59 -9.05
N VAL A 88 -2.79 7.58 -8.51
CA VAL A 88 -2.20 8.63 -7.68
C VAL A 88 -1.57 8.05 -6.42
N GLU A 89 -2.29 7.20 -5.68
CA GLU A 89 -1.75 6.57 -4.48
C GLU A 89 -0.46 5.77 -4.77
N ARG A 90 -0.40 5.06 -5.92
CA ARG A 90 0.80 4.33 -6.35
C ARG A 90 1.95 5.28 -6.66
N ILE A 91 1.74 6.25 -7.55
CA ILE A 91 2.78 7.22 -7.96
C ILE A 91 3.35 7.97 -6.75
N LEU A 92 2.49 8.38 -5.82
CA LEU A 92 2.92 9.10 -4.63
C LEU A 92 3.68 8.19 -3.67
N THR A 93 3.24 6.94 -3.48
CA THR A 93 3.97 5.94 -2.69
C THR A 93 5.38 5.71 -3.24
N GLU A 94 5.50 5.47 -4.55
CA GLU A 94 6.80 5.30 -5.23
C GLU A 94 7.70 6.54 -5.05
N ARG A 95 7.13 7.74 -5.22
CA ARG A 95 7.87 9.00 -5.07
C ARG A 95 8.37 9.23 -3.65
N VAL A 96 7.55 8.97 -2.63
CA VAL A 96 7.95 9.14 -1.23
C VAL A 96 9.04 8.14 -0.86
N HIS A 97 8.93 6.88 -1.30
CA HIS A 97 9.97 5.88 -1.07
C HIS A 97 11.28 6.17 -1.81
N ALA A 98 11.21 6.75 -3.01
CA ALA A 98 12.40 7.14 -3.77
C ALA A 98 13.13 8.36 -3.17
N ASP A 99 12.46 9.14 -2.33
CA ASP A 99 13.00 10.34 -1.71
C ASP A 99 13.44 10.06 -0.27
N THR A 100 14.74 9.79 -0.10
CA THR A 100 15.34 9.39 1.18
C THR A 100 15.24 10.44 2.28
N ARG A 101 14.83 11.68 1.97
CA ARG A 101 14.60 12.73 2.97
C ARG A 101 13.47 12.38 3.95
N TRP A 102 12.53 11.55 3.52
CA TRP A 102 11.35 11.18 4.32
C TRP A 102 11.50 9.83 5.01
N VAL A 103 12.71 9.25 4.95
CA VAL A 103 13.08 7.98 5.56
C VAL A 103 14.29 8.24 6.45
N ALA A 104 14.04 8.77 7.64
CA ALA A 104 15.04 8.94 8.70
C ALA A 104 14.97 7.77 9.69
N GLU A 105 15.93 7.63 10.61
CA GLU A 105 15.91 6.53 11.59
C GLU A 105 14.62 6.47 12.43
N ASP A 106 14.02 7.63 12.70
CA ASP A 106 12.82 7.80 13.52
C ASP A 106 11.54 8.01 12.71
N THR A 107 11.64 8.16 11.38
CA THR A 107 10.54 8.56 10.51
C THR A 107 10.36 7.58 9.36
N ARG A 108 9.18 6.98 9.29
CA ARG A 108 8.80 6.01 8.25
C ARG A 108 7.50 6.43 7.58
N PHE A 109 7.51 6.53 6.25
CA PHE A 109 6.27 6.59 5.48
C PHE A 109 5.53 5.25 5.56
N ASP A 110 4.25 5.30 5.93
CA ASP A 110 3.41 4.11 5.98
C ASP A 110 2.57 3.98 4.71
N TRP A 111 1.82 5.03 4.35
CA TRP A 111 0.89 5.02 3.21
C TRP A 111 0.33 6.40 2.85
N VAL A 112 -0.25 6.47 1.65
CA VAL A 112 -1.09 7.59 1.18
C VAL A 112 -2.42 7.04 0.64
N SER A 113 -3.51 7.77 0.88
CA SER A 113 -4.87 7.36 0.49
C SER A 113 -5.68 8.53 -0.05
N THR A 114 -6.37 8.30 -1.16
CA THR A 114 -7.36 9.18 -1.79
C THR A 114 -8.78 8.87 -1.34
N ARG A 115 -8.94 7.78 -0.57
CA ARG A 115 -10.24 7.18 -0.22
C ARG A 115 -10.80 7.69 1.12
N CYS A 116 -9.94 8.25 1.98
CA CYS A 116 -10.35 8.79 3.27
C CYS A 116 -11.35 9.94 3.15
N SER A 117 -11.23 10.76 2.11
CA SER A 117 -12.11 11.90 1.86
C SER A 117 -12.01 12.36 0.41
N ARG A 118 -13.12 12.85 -0.15
CA ARG A 118 -13.16 13.34 -1.54
C ARG A 118 -12.21 14.52 -1.71
N HIS A 119 -11.48 14.53 -2.82
CA HIS A 119 -10.54 15.61 -3.17
C HIS A 119 -9.45 15.85 -2.11
N GLN A 120 -9.15 14.84 -1.29
CA GLN A 120 -8.06 14.89 -0.33
C GLN A 120 -7.09 13.72 -0.56
N LEU A 121 -5.83 14.00 -0.25
CA LEU A 121 -4.78 13.02 -0.05
C LEU A 121 -4.53 12.95 1.44
N THR A 122 -4.70 11.79 2.05
CA THR A 122 -4.35 11.52 3.44
C THR A 122 -3.06 10.72 3.48
N TYR A 123 -2.09 11.22 4.23
CA TYR A 123 -0.79 10.59 4.44
C TYR A 123 -0.74 10.01 5.84
N SER A 124 0.01 8.91 6.00
CA SER A 124 0.40 8.35 7.27
C SER A 124 1.91 8.18 7.33
N PHE A 125 2.47 8.67 8.43
CA PHE A 125 3.86 8.46 8.81
C PHE A 125 3.91 7.89 10.22
N THR A 126 4.86 7.02 10.48
CA THR A 126 5.25 6.63 11.83
C THR A 126 6.46 7.46 12.22
N ILE A 127 6.32 8.27 13.26
CA ILE A 127 7.37 9.14 13.81
C ILE A 127 7.52 8.80 15.29
N ASP A 128 8.72 8.43 15.73
CA ASP A 128 8.99 7.99 17.11
C ASP A 128 8.04 6.86 17.58
N GLY A 129 7.71 5.95 16.67
CA GLY A 129 6.79 4.84 16.92
C GLY A 129 5.31 5.23 17.02
N GLN A 130 4.96 6.50 16.81
CA GLN A 130 3.59 6.99 16.79
C GLN A 130 3.12 7.23 15.35
N GLN A 131 1.91 6.78 15.04
CA GLN A 131 1.30 7.09 13.75
C GLN A 131 0.75 8.51 13.76
N ILE A 132 1.18 9.29 12.77
CA ILE A 132 0.71 10.66 12.52
C ILE A 132 0.10 10.68 11.13
N THR A 133 -1.12 11.22 11.06
CA THR A 133 -1.82 11.41 9.79
C THR A 133 -2.07 12.88 9.52
N PHE A 134 -1.99 13.25 8.25
CA PHE A 134 -2.34 14.60 7.79
C PHE A 134 -2.91 14.54 6.39
N SER A 135 -3.67 15.57 6.00
CA SER A 135 -4.31 15.61 4.70
C SER A 135 -4.06 16.92 3.96
N THR A 136 -4.07 16.85 2.63
CA THR A 136 -3.95 17.99 1.73
C THR A 136 -4.97 17.86 0.59
N GLY A 137 -5.40 18.98 0.03
CA GLY A 137 -6.36 19.00 -1.08
C GLY A 137 -5.70 18.72 -2.42
N TRP A 138 -6.40 17.98 -3.29
CA TRP A 138 -6.10 17.80 -4.72
C TRP A 138 -7.40 17.86 -5.53
N ASP A 139 -7.32 17.81 -6.87
CA ASP A 139 -8.51 17.98 -7.73
C ASP A 139 -9.36 16.72 -7.93
N GLY A 140 -8.86 15.55 -7.49
CA GLY A 140 -9.53 14.25 -7.69
C GLY A 140 -9.50 13.72 -9.12
N GLN A 141 -8.77 14.38 -10.03
CA GLN A 141 -8.86 14.12 -11.46
C GLN A 141 -7.51 14.00 -12.15
N THR A 142 -6.46 14.65 -11.64
CA THR A 142 -5.17 14.70 -12.32
C THR A 142 -4.01 14.29 -11.41
N GLU A 143 -3.09 13.52 -11.98
CA GLU A 143 -1.82 13.19 -11.34
C GLU A 143 -1.01 14.45 -11.04
N ALA A 144 -1.05 15.44 -11.94
CA ALA A 144 -0.33 16.69 -11.78
C ALA A 144 -0.76 17.45 -10.51
N SER A 145 -2.07 17.57 -10.26
CA SER A 145 -2.60 18.21 -9.05
C SER A 145 -2.18 17.46 -7.79
N ALA A 146 -2.26 16.12 -7.81
CA ALA A 146 -1.82 15.29 -6.70
C ALA A 146 -0.32 15.43 -6.40
N ILE A 147 0.53 15.43 -7.43
CA ILE A 147 1.99 15.60 -7.31
C ILE A 147 2.32 17.00 -6.77
N SER A 148 1.66 18.05 -7.26
CA SER A 148 1.83 19.41 -6.74
C SER A 148 1.43 19.49 -5.26
N ALA A 149 0.30 18.87 -4.88
CA ALA A 149 -0.15 18.82 -3.49
C ALA A 149 0.83 18.04 -2.59
N ASN A 150 1.37 16.92 -3.07
CA ASN A 150 2.38 16.11 -2.40
C ASN A 150 3.65 16.92 -2.09
N ASN A 151 4.22 17.58 -3.10
CA ASN A 151 5.45 18.33 -2.93
C ASN A 151 5.28 19.47 -1.93
N ARG A 152 4.12 20.16 -1.99
CA ARG A 152 3.80 21.22 -1.05
C ARG A 152 3.68 20.70 0.39
N VAL A 153 2.86 19.67 0.61
CA VAL A 153 2.57 19.21 1.99
C VAL A 153 3.79 18.57 2.66
N LEU A 154 4.59 17.81 1.92
CA LEU A 154 5.80 17.21 2.49
C LEU A 154 6.86 18.27 2.78
N PHE A 155 6.99 19.29 1.92
CA PHE A 155 7.86 20.42 2.20
C PHE A 155 7.43 21.17 3.47
N GLU A 156 6.15 21.54 3.58
CA GLU A 156 5.60 22.27 4.74
C GLU A 156 5.71 21.49 6.07
N ARG A 157 5.67 20.16 6.03
CA ARG A 157 5.66 19.31 7.22
C ARG A 157 7.04 18.91 7.72
N PHE A 158 8.01 18.82 6.82
CA PHE A 158 9.29 18.15 7.09
C PHE A 158 10.52 18.91 6.61
N SER A 159 10.35 20.14 6.09
CA SER A 159 11.49 21.02 5.82
C SER A 159 11.67 21.97 7.00
N GLU A 160 12.64 21.67 7.85
CA GLU A 160 13.31 22.64 8.73
C GLU A 160 14.59 23.15 8.07
#